data_AF-A0A2H9TQ36-F1
#
_entry.id   AF-A0A2H9TQ36-F1
#
_cell.length_a   1.000
_cell.length_b   1.000
_cell.length_c   1.000
_cell.angle_alpha   90.00
_cell.angle_beta   90.00
_cell.angle_gamma   90.00
#
_symmetry.space_group_name_H-M   'P 1'
#
loop_
_entity.id
_entity.type
_entity.pdbx_description
1 polymer ?
#
loop_
_entity_poly.entity_id
_entity_poly.type
_entity_poly.pdbx_seq_one_letter_code
_entity_poly.pdbx_strand_id
1 'polypeptide(L)'
;MESPQLVTGIVAAAAGSLSACLMVWFRWDHAHPWSTLVGLFLSSVVAFCGTVAAAKASLWSYGVGGALVALLLSLLPCRWAWDRHQQKKRARARGLWLSEGTVEDLPISDMKRAFATRPIARQGLSLAEFKIECLSAVTCLDVGSFRQMAGMLLLAKQAEIETCRRWYVKCAIVLDLFVKSKDEELVNVVRLMWKTHLFCRALRCELTRNAIYRLKTEMAKFLIHFLIQEHPKDDWVKAYLTESGNAQTPPSGSFTRIEDLSIECWYAAGDLEECRLCRYRPWKRPAVLEVPYRGLRYIFRFTRRCKTCGCRTLRRGLCRRPDPKTPWDWRSWDSVSVTGSEDIGLGRIFD
;
A
#
# COMPACT_ATOMS: atom_id res chain seq x y z
N MET A 1 -14.33 57.81 -6.65
CA MET A 1 -15.40 56.87 -6.26
C MET A 1 -15.24 55.63 -7.11
N GLU A 2 -14.87 54.50 -6.50
CA GLU A 2 -14.81 53.22 -7.21
C GLU A 2 -16.24 52.81 -7.58
N SER A 3 -16.45 52.33 -8.81
CA SER A 3 -17.79 51.94 -9.22
C SER A 3 -18.20 50.69 -8.44
N PRO A 4 -19.45 50.62 -7.93
CA PRO A 4 -19.94 49.44 -7.23
C PRO A 4 -19.84 48.15 -8.06
N GLN A 5 -19.78 48.27 -9.40
CA GLN A 5 -19.57 47.17 -10.33
C GLN A 5 -18.18 46.53 -10.22
N LEU A 6 -17.15 47.31 -9.87
CA LEU A 6 -15.79 46.78 -9.71
C LEU A 6 -15.69 45.94 -8.43
N VAL A 7 -16.28 46.42 -7.34
CA VAL A 7 -16.32 45.70 -6.06
C VAL A 7 -17.11 44.39 -6.19
N THR A 8 -18.28 44.40 -6.83
CA THR A 8 -19.08 43.19 -7.04
C THR A 8 -18.39 42.17 -7.93
N GLY A 9 -17.69 42.62 -8.99
CA GLY A 9 -16.90 41.73 -9.86
C GLY A 9 -15.78 41.00 -9.12
N ILE A 10 -15.05 41.70 -8.24
CA ILE A 10 -13.98 41.10 -7.43
C ILE A 10 -14.54 40.10 -6.43
N VAL A 11 -15.63 40.46 -5.73
CA VAL A 11 -16.28 39.57 -4.78
C VAL A 11 -16.80 38.31 -5.46
N ALA A 12 -17.41 38.43 -6.65
CA ALA A 12 -17.91 37.29 -7.41
C ALA A 12 -16.77 36.36 -7.88
N ALA A 13 -15.65 36.92 -8.37
CA ALA A 13 -14.47 36.14 -8.76
C ALA A 13 -13.82 35.42 -7.57
N ALA A 14 -13.71 36.11 -6.42
CA ALA A 14 -13.22 35.53 -5.18
C ALA A 14 -14.14 34.41 -4.68
N ALA A 15 -15.45 34.62 -4.66
CA ALA A 15 -16.42 33.61 -4.22
C ALA A 15 -16.44 32.38 -5.14
N GLY A 16 -16.40 32.59 -6.47
CA GLY A 16 -16.36 31.50 -7.46
C GLY A 16 -15.09 30.66 -7.34
N SER A 17 -13.92 31.31 -7.21
CA SER A 17 -12.65 30.61 -7.03
C SER A 17 -12.58 29.86 -5.69
N LEU A 18 -13.08 30.45 -4.60
CA LEU A 18 -13.16 29.79 -3.30
C LEU A 18 -14.09 28.56 -3.36
N SER A 19 -15.24 28.67 -4.02
CA SER A 19 -16.19 27.56 -4.20
C SER A 19 -15.57 26.42 -5.03
N ALA A 20 -14.87 26.74 -6.12
CA ALA A 20 -14.14 25.75 -6.91
C ALA A 20 -13.04 25.06 -6.08
N CYS A 21 -12.28 25.83 -5.28
CA CYS A 21 -11.28 25.28 -4.37
C CYS A 21 -11.93 24.39 -3.30
N LEU A 22 -13.06 24.79 -2.73
CA LEU A 22 -13.82 24.00 -1.76
C LEU A 22 -14.37 22.71 -2.39
N MET A 23 -14.84 22.74 -3.63
CA MET A 23 -15.27 21.53 -4.33
C MET A 23 -14.11 20.56 -4.57
N VAL A 24 -12.96 21.06 -5.02
CA VAL A 24 -11.73 20.26 -5.16
C VAL A 24 -11.28 19.73 -3.79
N TRP A 25 -11.44 20.52 -2.73
CA TRP A 25 -11.14 20.15 -1.36
C TRP A 25 -12.07 19.05 -0.83
N PHE A 26 -13.38 19.14 -1.04
CA PHE A 26 -14.33 18.10 -0.62
C PHE A 26 -14.20 16.82 -1.45
N ARG A 27 -13.80 16.94 -2.72
CA ARG A 27 -13.55 15.81 -3.63
C ARG A 27 -12.09 15.34 -3.65
N TRP A 28 -11.31 15.66 -2.61
CA TRP A 28 -9.93 15.20 -2.52
C TRP A 28 -9.86 13.67 -2.55
N ASP A 29 -9.48 13.12 -3.69
CA ASP A 29 -9.34 11.68 -3.88
C ASP A 29 -7.96 11.23 -3.40
N HIS A 30 -7.94 10.39 -2.36
CA HIS A 30 -6.70 9.81 -1.84
C HIS A 30 -6.00 8.92 -2.86
N ALA A 31 -6.71 8.38 -3.85
CA ALA A 31 -6.11 7.58 -4.91
C ALA A 31 -5.20 8.42 -5.82
N HIS A 32 -5.52 9.70 -6.03
CA HIS A 32 -4.89 10.55 -7.04
C HIS A 32 -4.54 11.95 -6.51
N PRO A 33 -3.65 12.06 -5.50
CA PRO A 33 -3.32 13.34 -4.87
C PRO A 33 -2.72 14.37 -5.85
N TRP A 34 -2.08 13.90 -6.92
CA TRP A 34 -1.48 14.77 -7.93
C TRP A 34 -2.51 15.46 -8.82
N SER A 35 -3.58 14.78 -9.23
CA SER A 35 -4.62 15.42 -10.05
C SER A 35 -5.34 16.51 -9.24
N THR A 36 -5.57 16.27 -7.95
CA THR A 36 -6.15 17.27 -7.05
C THR A 36 -5.20 18.46 -6.83
N LEU A 37 -3.90 18.22 -6.66
CA LEU A 37 -2.91 19.30 -6.57
C LEU A 37 -2.83 20.14 -7.85
N VAL A 38 -2.85 19.50 -9.03
CA VAL A 38 -2.86 20.20 -10.32
C VAL A 38 -4.14 21.02 -10.45
N GLY A 39 -5.31 20.46 -10.11
CA GLY A 39 -6.57 21.20 -10.10
C GLY A 39 -6.54 22.41 -9.17
N LEU A 40 -5.99 22.25 -7.97
CA LEU A 40 -5.86 23.34 -6.99
C LEU A 40 -4.89 24.41 -7.45
N PHE A 41 -3.79 24.02 -8.10
CA PHE A 41 -2.85 24.96 -8.72
C PHE A 41 -3.51 25.76 -9.86
N LEU A 42 -4.20 25.08 -10.78
CA LEU A 42 -4.91 25.75 -11.88
C LEU A 42 -5.99 26.71 -11.36
N SER A 43 -6.77 26.29 -10.36
CA SER A 43 -7.76 27.16 -9.71
C SER A 43 -7.11 28.38 -9.04
N SER A 44 -5.93 28.20 -8.43
CA SER A 44 -5.17 29.31 -7.81
C SER A 44 -4.68 30.31 -8.86
N VAL A 45 -4.20 29.81 -10.01
CA VAL A 45 -3.76 30.66 -11.13
C VAL A 45 -4.95 31.43 -11.72
N VAL A 46 -6.10 30.77 -11.92
CA VAL A 46 -7.31 31.44 -12.44
C VAL A 46 -7.82 32.49 -11.45
N ALA A 47 -7.79 32.21 -10.14
CA ALA A 47 -8.16 33.19 -9.11
C ALA A 47 -7.25 34.43 -9.14
N PHE A 48 -5.94 34.21 -9.23
CA PHE A 48 -4.95 35.27 -9.33
C PHE A 48 -5.12 36.10 -10.61
N CYS A 49 -5.17 35.45 -11.77
CA CYS A 49 -5.33 36.14 -13.05
C CYS A 49 -6.68 36.88 -13.15
N GLY A 50 -7.76 36.28 -12.65
CA GLY A 50 -9.09 36.88 -12.65
C GLY A 50 -9.17 38.14 -11.78
N THR A 51 -8.55 38.12 -10.60
CA THR A 51 -8.49 39.29 -9.71
C THR A 51 -7.64 40.42 -10.30
N VAL A 52 -6.48 40.10 -10.89
CA VAL A 52 -5.62 41.08 -11.57
C VAL A 52 -6.32 41.69 -12.79
N ALA A 53 -6.99 40.87 -13.61
CA ALA A 53 -7.71 41.32 -14.79
C ALA A 53 -8.90 42.24 -14.43
N ALA A 54 -9.71 41.85 -13.43
CA ALA A 54 -10.87 42.63 -12.98
C ALA A 54 -10.47 44.01 -12.44
N ALA A 55 -9.31 44.10 -11.79
CA ALA A 55 -8.77 45.33 -11.24
C ALA A 55 -7.90 46.14 -12.22
N LYS A 56 -7.90 45.78 -13.52
CA LYS A 56 -7.10 46.42 -14.57
C LYS A 56 -5.61 46.51 -14.20
N ALA A 57 -5.06 45.45 -13.61
CA ALA A 57 -3.66 45.35 -13.20
C ALA A 57 -3.19 46.46 -12.23
N SER A 58 -4.09 46.95 -11.36
CA SER A 58 -3.69 47.84 -10.27
C SER A 58 -2.69 47.16 -9.32
N LEU A 59 -1.74 47.92 -8.76
CA LEU A 59 -0.69 47.37 -7.89
C LEU A 59 -1.25 46.57 -6.70
N TRP A 60 -2.36 47.03 -6.12
CA TRP A 60 -3.01 46.37 -4.99
C TRP A 60 -3.65 45.02 -5.36
N SER A 61 -4.04 44.82 -6.63
CA SER A 61 -4.65 43.57 -7.08
C SER A 61 -3.68 42.39 -7.05
N TYR A 62 -2.39 42.64 -7.31
CA TYR A 62 -1.33 41.65 -7.16
C TYR A 62 -1.17 41.21 -5.69
N GLY A 63 -1.32 42.16 -4.75
CA GLY A 63 -1.30 41.87 -3.31
C GLY A 63 -2.46 40.98 -2.89
N VAL A 64 -3.68 41.30 -3.33
CA VAL A 64 -4.90 40.52 -3.02
C VAL A 64 -4.81 39.12 -3.65
N GLY A 65 -4.44 39.03 -4.93
CA GLY A 65 -4.25 37.76 -5.61
C GLY A 65 -3.17 36.90 -4.93
N GLY A 66 -2.03 37.51 -4.58
CA GLY A 66 -0.94 36.81 -3.90
C GLY A 66 -1.35 36.28 -2.52
N ALA A 67 -2.10 37.08 -1.75
CA ALA A 67 -2.63 36.67 -0.45
C ALA A 67 -3.59 35.47 -0.57
N LEU A 68 -4.43 35.42 -1.61
CA LEU A 68 -5.31 34.28 -1.87
C LEU A 68 -4.53 33.00 -2.19
N VAL A 69 -3.49 33.10 -3.02
CA VAL A 69 -2.61 31.96 -3.32
C VAL A 69 -1.89 31.47 -2.06
N ALA A 70 -1.36 32.38 -1.25
CA ALA A 70 -0.70 32.04 0.01
C ALA A 70 -1.67 31.36 0.99
N LEU A 71 -2.91 31.85 1.10
CA LEU A 71 -3.97 31.22 1.90
C LEU A 71 -4.24 29.79 1.42
N LEU A 72 -4.43 29.57 0.13
CA LEU A 72 -4.68 28.24 -0.45
C LEU A 72 -3.52 27.28 -0.18
N LEU A 73 -2.27 27.73 -0.35
CA LEU A 73 -1.08 26.94 -0.04
C LEU A 73 -0.98 26.62 1.47
N SER A 74 -1.39 27.54 2.35
CA SER A 74 -1.41 27.33 3.80
C SER A 74 -2.49 26.35 4.27
N LEU A 75 -3.59 26.22 3.53
CA LEU A 75 -4.65 25.27 3.86
C LEU A 75 -4.23 23.81 3.59
N LEU A 76 -3.35 23.56 2.63
CA LEU A 76 -2.84 22.21 2.33
C LEU A 76 -2.22 21.49 3.55
N PRO A 77 -1.26 22.07 4.29
CA PRO A 77 -0.73 21.44 5.50
C PRO A 77 -1.77 21.32 6.61
N CYS A 78 -2.69 22.27 6.75
CA CYS A 78 -3.81 22.17 7.70
C CYS A 78 -4.73 20.98 7.38
N ARG A 79 -5.06 20.74 6.10
CA ARG A 79 -5.83 19.55 5.68
C ARG A 79 -5.09 18.27 5.98
N TRP A 80 -3.81 18.24 5.62
CA TRP A 80 -2.98 17.07 5.84
C TRP A 80 -2.90 16.73 7.33
N ALA A 81 -2.77 17.75 8.18
CA ALA A 81 -2.80 17.59 9.64
C ALA A 81 -4.18 17.10 10.12
N TRP A 82 -5.28 17.67 9.62
CA TRP A 82 -6.64 17.28 9.97
C TRP A 82 -6.95 15.84 9.54
N ASP A 83 -6.66 15.46 8.30
CA ASP A 83 -6.91 14.12 7.80
C ASP A 83 -6.09 13.08 8.56
N ARG A 84 -4.82 13.40 8.85
CA ARG A 84 -3.98 12.58 9.73
C ARG A 84 -4.57 12.47 11.13
N HIS A 85 -5.16 13.54 11.67
CA HIS A 85 -5.87 13.50 12.96
C HIS A 85 -7.12 12.62 12.89
N GLN A 86 -7.91 12.68 11.81
CA GLN A 86 -9.09 11.84 11.62
C GLN A 86 -8.73 10.37 11.44
N GLN A 87 -7.67 10.06 10.67
CA GLN A 87 -7.14 8.70 10.56
C GLN A 87 -6.73 8.14 11.92
N LYS A 88 -6.04 8.96 12.75
CA LYS A 88 -5.72 8.60 14.13
C LYS A 88 -7.00 8.33 14.95
N LYS A 89 -8.01 9.20 14.85
CA LYS A 89 -9.28 9.05 15.58
C LYS A 89 -10.04 7.78 15.19
N ARG A 90 -10.11 7.46 13.89
CA ARG A 90 -10.73 6.23 13.37
C ARG A 90 -10.00 4.98 13.85
N ALA A 91 -8.67 5.00 13.83
CA ALA A 91 -7.89 3.86 14.29
C ALA A 91 -7.96 3.68 15.82
N ARG A 92 -8.08 4.77 16.61
CA ARG A 92 -8.39 4.70 18.06
C ARG A 92 -9.73 4.01 18.33
N ALA A 93 -10.77 4.37 17.57
CA ALA A 93 -12.09 3.77 17.70
C ALA A 93 -12.11 2.25 17.40
N ARG A 94 -11.15 1.74 16.62
CA ARG A 94 -11.01 0.31 16.29
C ARG A 94 -10.17 -0.49 17.30
N GLY A 95 -9.71 0.12 18.40
CA GLY A 95 -8.83 -0.55 19.36
C GLY A 95 -7.44 -0.93 18.81
N LEU A 96 -7.09 -0.45 17.60
CA LEU A 96 -5.84 -0.76 16.90
C LEU A 96 -4.66 0.11 17.37
N TRP A 97 -4.83 0.95 18.39
CA TRP A 97 -3.77 1.83 18.90
C TRP A 97 -3.07 1.29 20.14
N LEU A 98 -1.77 1.05 19.98
CA LEU A 98 -0.80 1.15 21.07
C LEU A 98 -0.71 2.61 21.54
N SER A 99 -0.60 2.81 22.86
CA SER A 99 -0.53 4.11 23.55
C SER A 99 0.50 5.09 22.95
N GLU A 100 0.21 6.38 23.12
CA GLU A 100 0.74 7.57 22.46
C GLU A 100 2.26 7.61 22.24
N GLY A 101 2.67 7.05 21.11
CA GLY A 101 3.87 7.38 20.36
C GLY A 101 3.64 6.80 18.98
N THR A 102 4.03 7.49 17.92
CA THR A 102 4.07 6.84 16.61
C THR A 102 5.00 5.63 16.80
N VAL A 103 4.48 4.41 16.71
CA VAL A 103 5.32 3.20 16.56
C VAL A 103 6.32 3.42 15.41
N GLU A 104 6.02 4.34 14.48
CA GLU A 104 6.91 4.80 13.42
C GLU A 104 8.13 5.65 13.85
N ASP A 105 8.12 6.28 15.04
CA ASP A 105 9.17 7.20 15.53
C ASP A 105 9.84 6.73 16.84
N LEU A 106 9.25 5.73 17.52
CA LEU A 106 9.86 5.12 18.70
C LEU A 106 11.14 4.35 18.27
N PRO A 107 12.27 4.55 18.96
CA PRO A 107 13.41 3.64 18.88
C PRO A 107 12.93 2.18 18.95
N ILE A 108 13.57 1.27 18.20
CA ILE A 108 13.22 -0.16 18.21
C ILE A 108 13.20 -0.71 19.65
N SER A 109 14.04 -0.19 20.53
CA SER A 109 14.07 -0.49 21.97
C SER A 109 12.75 -0.17 22.68
N ASP A 110 12.12 0.97 22.37
CA ASP A 110 10.88 1.39 23.02
C ASP A 110 9.68 0.65 22.45
N MET A 111 9.69 0.30 21.16
CA MET A 111 8.71 -0.64 20.60
C MET A 111 8.81 -1.99 21.32
N LYS A 112 10.02 -2.55 21.47
CA LYS A 112 10.22 -3.80 22.22
C LYS A 112 9.69 -3.69 23.65
N ARG A 113 9.88 -2.56 24.33
CA ARG A 113 9.34 -2.32 25.68
C ARG A 113 7.81 -2.25 25.69
N ALA A 114 7.20 -1.55 24.73
CA ALA A 114 5.74 -1.45 24.61
C ALA A 114 5.08 -2.80 24.28
N PHE A 115 5.78 -3.66 23.52
CA PHE A 115 5.30 -5.00 23.24
C PHE A 115 5.60 -5.99 24.37
N ALA A 116 6.67 -5.81 25.16
CA ALA A 116 7.04 -6.68 26.28
C ALA A 116 5.99 -6.73 27.40
N THR A 117 5.06 -5.77 27.45
CA THR A 117 3.92 -5.79 28.38
C THR A 117 2.82 -6.77 27.95
N ARG A 118 2.83 -7.25 26.69
CA ARG A 118 1.91 -8.29 26.25
C ARG A 118 2.37 -9.65 26.78
N PRO A 119 1.47 -10.48 27.35
CA PRO A 119 1.82 -11.82 27.84
C PRO A 119 2.53 -12.68 26.77
N ILE A 120 2.07 -12.54 25.52
CA ILE A 120 2.57 -13.23 24.33
C ILE A 120 4.04 -12.85 24.01
N ALA A 121 4.47 -11.63 24.37
CA ALA A 121 5.82 -11.17 24.04
C ALA A 121 6.92 -11.84 24.87
N ARG A 122 6.57 -12.45 26.01
CA ARG A 122 7.56 -13.13 26.87
C ARG A 122 8.09 -14.43 26.26
N GLN A 123 7.29 -15.11 25.45
CA GLN A 123 7.68 -16.39 24.85
C GLN A 123 8.15 -16.25 23.39
N GLY A 124 7.87 -15.12 22.75
CA GLY A 124 8.11 -14.90 21.34
C GLY A 124 7.16 -15.73 20.47
N LEU A 125 6.71 -15.14 19.36
CA LEU A 125 5.83 -15.82 18.41
C LEU A 125 6.64 -16.81 17.58
N SER A 126 6.17 -18.06 17.56
CA SER A 126 6.58 -19.00 16.52
C SER A 126 6.12 -18.52 15.13
N LEU A 127 6.68 -19.07 14.07
CA LEU A 127 6.29 -18.78 12.70
C LEU A 127 4.79 -19.03 12.48
N ALA A 128 4.23 -20.11 13.03
CA ALA A 128 2.81 -20.44 12.89
C ALA A 128 1.92 -19.40 13.58
N GLU A 129 2.21 -19.06 14.85
CA GLU A 129 1.47 -18.04 15.60
C GLU A 129 1.59 -16.66 14.94
N PHE A 130 2.80 -16.31 14.46
CA PHE A 130 3.05 -15.09 13.72
C PHE A 130 2.19 -14.99 12.46
N LYS A 131 2.08 -16.08 11.69
CA LYS A 131 1.22 -16.14 10.48
C LYS A 131 -0.25 -15.95 10.84
N ILE A 132 -0.75 -16.69 11.83
CA ILE A 132 -2.15 -16.61 12.27
C ILE A 132 -2.49 -15.18 12.68
N GLU A 133 -1.67 -14.58 13.54
CA GLU A 133 -1.89 -13.23 14.05
C GLU A 133 -1.76 -12.16 12.96
N CYS A 134 -0.81 -12.32 12.03
CA CYS A 134 -0.70 -11.39 10.91
C CYS A 134 -1.89 -11.46 9.95
N LEU A 135 -2.47 -12.66 9.75
CA LEU A 135 -3.59 -12.87 8.82
C LEU A 135 -4.95 -12.61 9.45
N SER A 136 -5.11 -12.77 10.77
CA SER A 136 -6.37 -12.51 11.48
C SER A 136 -6.84 -11.06 11.37
N ALA A 137 -5.91 -10.12 11.19
CA ALA A 137 -6.19 -8.70 11.03
C ALA A 137 -6.47 -8.27 9.57
N VAL A 138 -6.31 -9.17 8.59
CA VAL A 138 -6.44 -8.85 7.17
C VAL A 138 -7.86 -9.09 6.71
N THR A 139 -8.48 -8.04 6.17
CA THR A 139 -9.71 -8.15 5.38
C THR A 139 -9.41 -7.78 3.93
N CYS A 140 -10.21 -8.24 2.96
CA CYS A 140 -9.95 -7.95 1.55
C CYS A 140 -9.91 -6.44 1.21
N LEU A 141 -10.50 -5.59 2.07
CA LEU A 141 -10.60 -4.15 1.88
C LEU A 141 -9.50 -3.35 2.58
N ASP A 142 -8.74 -3.94 3.51
CA ASP A 142 -7.79 -3.19 4.35
C ASP A 142 -6.39 -3.83 4.35
N VAL A 143 -5.72 -3.82 3.19
CA VAL A 143 -4.28 -4.16 3.12
C VAL A 143 -3.42 -3.23 3.99
N GLY A 144 -3.95 -2.05 4.34
CA GLY A 144 -3.32 -1.12 5.27
C GLY A 144 -3.13 -1.73 6.67
N SER A 145 -4.08 -2.53 7.14
CA SER A 145 -3.97 -3.23 8.44
C SER A 145 -2.81 -4.21 8.44
N PHE A 146 -2.60 -4.97 7.36
CA PHE A 146 -1.47 -5.90 7.24
C PHE A 146 -0.12 -5.19 7.36
N ARG A 147 0.00 -3.96 6.82
CA ARG A 147 1.23 -3.16 6.95
C ARG A 147 1.52 -2.80 8.40
N GLN A 148 0.48 -2.52 9.19
CA GLN A 148 0.62 -2.18 10.61
C GLN A 148 1.10 -3.40 11.42
N MET A 149 0.80 -4.62 10.97
CA MET A 149 1.27 -5.86 11.60
C MET A 149 2.78 -6.12 11.46
N ALA A 150 3.52 -5.30 10.71
CA ALA A 150 4.98 -5.41 10.65
C ALA A 150 5.65 -5.30 12.02
N GLY A 151 5.03 -4.58 12.97
CA GLY A 151 5.52 -4.49 14.35
C GLY A 151 5.64 -5.85 15.03
N MET A 152 4.83 -6.83 14.63
CA MET A 152 4.88 -8.20 15.14
C MET A 152 6.19 -8.92 14.82
N LEU A 153 6.95 -8.46 13.82
CA LEU A 153 8.29 -8.99 13.54
C LEU A 153 9.27 -8.77 14.71
N LEU A 154 8.99 -7.79 15.59
CA LEU A 154 9.76 -7.58 16.82
C LEU A 154 9.46 -8.62 17.90
N LEU A 155 8.35 -9.34 17.76
CA LEU A 155 7.89 -10.38 18.68
C LEU A 155 8.22 -11.80 18.19
N ALA A 156 8.65 -11.96 16.94
CA ALA A 156 9.04 -13.26 16.43
C ALA A 156 10.25 -13.83 17.20
N LYS A 157 10.26 -15.15 17.43
CA LYS A 157 11.41 -15.84 18.03
C LYS A 157 12.68 -15.54 17.23
N GLN A 158 13.79 -15.29 17.94
CA GLN A 158 15.05 -14.87 17.30
C GLN A 158 15.56 -15.88 16.26
N ALA A 159 15.33 -17.18 16.47
CA ALA A 159 15.71 -18.24 15.53
C ALA A 159 14.86 -18.23 14.24
N GLU A 160 13.64 -17.70 14.28
CA GLU A 160 12.68 -17.74 13.18
C GLU A 160 12.44 -16.38 12.52
N ILE A 161 13.01 -15.30 13.09
CA ILE A 161 12.74 -13.92 12.67
C ILE A 161 12.99 -13.68 11.18
N GLU A 162 14.03 -14.29 10.59
CA GLU A 162 14.31 -14.14 9.16
C GLU A 162 13.29 -14.88 8.28
N THR A 163 12.78 -16.02 8.74
CA THR A 163 11.71 -16.74 8.05
C THR A 163 10.39 -15.97 8.14
N CYS A 164 10.07 -15.41 9.33
CA CYS A 164 8.91 -14.54 9.52
C CYS A 164 9.00 -13.27 8.64
N ARG A 165 10.17 -12.62 8.58
CA ARG A 165 10.41 -11.45 7.71
C ARG A 165 10.18 -11.78 6.25
N ARG A 166 10.74 -12.90 5.77
CA ARG A 166 10.58 -13.35 4.39
C ARG A 166 9.12 -13.60 4.05
N TRP A 167 8.43 -14.39 4.86
CA TRP A 167 7.02 -14.67 4.66
C TRP A 167 6.19 -13.37 4.68
N TYR A 168 6.44 -12.48 5.64
CA TYR A 168 5.75 -11.19 5.75
C TYR A 168 5.93 -10.34 4.50
N VAL A 169 7.17 -10.22 4.00
CA VAL A 169 7.46 -9.46 2.78
C VAL A 169 6.79 -10.08 1.56
N LYS A 170 6.84 -11.41 1.40
CA LYS A 170 6.15 -12.12 0.31
C LYS A 170 4.64 -11.81 0.34
N CYS A 171 3.99 -11.97 1.49
CA CYS A 171 2.57 -11.65 1.66
C CYS A 171 2.25 -10.18 1.35
N ALA A 172 3.03 -9.24 1.87
CA ALA A 172 2.80 -7.81 1.64
C ALA A 172 2.98 -7.41 0.16
N ILE A 173 3.93 -8.03 -0.55
CA ILE A 173 4.11 -7.82 -1.99
C ILE A 173 2.89 -8.34 -2.74
N VAL A 174 2.46 -9.58 -2.47
CA VAL A 174 1.31 -10.16 -3.19
C VAL A 174 0.02 -9.38 -2.92
N LEU A 175 -0.22 -8.92 -1.68
CA LEU A 175 -1.36 -8.05 -1.37
C LEU A 175 -1.27 -6.68 -2.06
N ASP A 176 -0.07 -6.07 -2.13
CA ASP A 176 0.12 -4.80 -2.83
C ASP A 176 -0.10 -4.94 -4.35
N LEU A 177 0.37 -6.04 -4.94
CA LEU A 177 0.07 -6.40 -6.33
C LEU A 177 -1.43 -6.59 -6.52
N PHE A 178 -2.08 -7.37 -5.66
CA PHE A 178 -3.52 -7.62 -5.75
C PHE A 178 -4.35 -6.34 -5.77
N VAL A 179 -4.02 -5.37 -4.92
CA VAL A 179 -4.71 -4.07 -4.86
C VAL A 179 -4.49 -3.23 -6.12
N LYS A 180 -3.29 -3.25 -6.67
CA LYS A 180 -2.91 -2.38 -7.81
C LYS A 180 -3.23 -2.97 -9.18
N SER A 181 -3.19 -4.29 -9.27
CA SER A 181 -3.35 -5.02 -10.53
C SER A 181 -4.77 -4.89 -11.06
N LYS A 182 -4.88 -4.92 -12.39
CA LYS A 182 -6.16 -4.95 -13.12
C LYS A 182 -6.07 -6.00 -14.22
N ASP A 183 -7.24 -6.41 -14.71
CA ASP A 183 -7.37 -7.30 -15.86
C ASP A 183 -6.43 -8.53 -15.78
N GLU A 184 -5.59 -8.76 -16.79
CA GLU A 184 -4.68 -9.92 -16.88
C GLU A 184 -3.71 -10.03 -15.69
N GLU A 185 -3.17 -8.90 -15.22
CA GLU A 185 -2.23 -8.90 -14.08
C GLU A 185 -2.93 -9.39 -12.81
N LEU A 186 -4.20 -8.98 -12.60
CA LEU A 186 -4.97 -9.42 -11.44
C LEU A 186 -5.28 -10.93 -11.52
N VAL A 187 -5.56 -11.46 -12.71
CA VAL A 187 -5.72 -12.91 -12.92
C VAL A 187 -4.45 -13.66 -12.51
N ASN A 188 -3.29 -13.21 -12.99
CA ASN A 188 -1.99 -13.84 -12.68
C ASN A 188 -1.64 -13.73 -11.19
N VAL A 189 -1.96 -12.61 -10.53
CA VAL A 189 -1.73 -12.44 -9.08
C VAL A 189 -2.60 -13.39 -8.26
N VAL A 190 -3.88 -13.57 -8.61
CA VAL A 190 -4.74 -14.52 -7.91
C VAL A 190 -4.22 -15.95 -8.10
N ARG A 191 -3.84 -16.34 -9.32
CA ARG A 191 -3.23 -17.66 -9.58
C ARG A 191 -1.95 -17.86 -8.75
N LEU A 192 -1.09 -16.85 -8.66
CA LEU A 192 0.10 -16.88 -7.80
C LEU A 192 -0.26 -17.06 -6.32
N MET A 193 -1.31 -16.39 -5.83
CA MET A 193 -1.77 -16.54 -4.44
C MET A 193 -2.21 -17.98 -4.14
N TRP A 194 -2.90 -18.62 -5.07
CA TRP A 194 -3.34 -20.00 -4.91
C TRP A 194 -2.16 -20.97 -4.96
N LYS A 195 -1.25 -20.81 -5.94
CA LYS A 195 -0.02 -21.60 -6.09
C LYS A 195 0.88 -21.57 -4.85
N THR A 196 1.07 -20.40 -4.25
CA THR A 196 2.08 -20.21 -3.19
C THR A 196 1.60 -20.55 -1.79
N HIS A 197 0.30 -20.77 -1.57
CA HIS A 197 -0.31 -21.04 -0.27
C HIS A 197 0.11 -20.04 0.84
N LEU A 198 0.43 -18.79 0.48
CA LEU A 198 0.89 -17.77 1.43
C LEU A 198 -0.20 -17.35 2.43
N PHE A 199 -1.46 -17.47 2.01
CA PHE A 199 -2.64 -17.03 2.75
C PHE A 199 -3.47 -18.25 3.18
N CYS A 200 -4.15 -18.13 4.33
CA CYS A 200 -5.10 -19.14 4.78
C CYS A 200 -6.25 -19.29 3.76
N ARG A 201 -6.92 -20.46 3.78
CA ARG A 201 -7.99 -20.80 2.83
C ARG A 201 -9.07 -19.71 2.79
N ALA A 202 -9.58 -19.31 3.95
CA ALA A 202 -10.63 -18.27 4.05
C ALA A 202 -10.25 -16.97 3.32
N LEU A 203 -9.05 -16.45 3.59
CA LEU A 203 -8.57 -15.21 2.97
C LEU A 203 -8.32 -15.37 1.46
N ARG A 204 -7.82 -16.53 0.99
CA ARG A 204 -7.70 -16.80 -0.46
C ARG A 204 -9.06 -16.77 -1.14
N CYS A 205 -10.07 -17.39 -0.55
CA CYS A 205 -11.43 -17.40 -1.07
C CYS A 205 -12.03 -15.97 -1.13
N GLU A 206 -11.87 -15.19 -0.06
CA GLU A 206 -12.35 -13.81 0.02
C GLU A 206 -11.70 -12.92 -1.04
N LEU A 207 -10.37 -12.96 -1.15
CA LEU A 207 -9.62 -12.20 -2.15
C LEU A 207 -9.95 -12.65 -3.58
N THR A 208 -10.19 -13.95 -3.80
CA THR A 208 -10.60 -14.46 -5.12
C THR A 208 -11.98 -13.93 -5.51
N ARG A 209 -12.95 -13.94 -4.57
CA ARG A 209 -14.27 -13.32 -4.81
C ARG A 209 -14.14 -11.84 -5.12
N ASN A 210 -13.35 -11.10 -4.33
CA ASN A 210 -13.08 -9.69 -4.59
C ASN A 210 -12.47 -9.45 -5.97
N ALA A 211 -11.55 -10.31 -6.42
CA ALA A 211 -10.97 -10.23 -7.76
C ALA A 211 -12.02 -10.43 -8.85
N ILE A 212 -12.87 -11.45 -8.72
CA ILE A 212 -13.95 -11.74 -9.68
C ILE A 212 -14.89 -10.53 -9.83
N TYR A 213 -15.23 -9.86 -8.71
CA TYR A 213 -16.06 -8.64 -8.76
C TYR A 213 -15.35 -7.44 -9.42
N ARG A 214 -14.01 -7.37 -9.35
CA ARG A 214 -13.22 -6.27 -9.93
C ARG A 214 -12.89 -6.49 -11.41
N LEU A 215 -12.83 -7.74 -11.84
CA LEU A 215 -12.50 -8.11 -13.21
C LEU A 215 -13.71 -7.86 -14.13
N LYS A 216 -13.44 -7.50 -15.38
CA LYS A 216 -14.45 -7.52 -16.44
C LYS A 216 -14.95 -8.95 -16.64
N THR A 217 -16.18 -9.09 -17.14
CA THR A 217 -16.86 -10.38 -17.33
C THR A 217 -15.94 -11.45 -17.94
N GLU A 218 -15.30 -11.17 -19.08
CA GLU A 218 -14.43 -12.15 -19.75
C GLU A 218 -13.20 -12.54 -18.91
N MET A 219 -12.56 -11.57 -18.25
CA MET A 219 -11.37 -11.85 -17.42
C MET A 219 -11.72 -12.65 -16.16
N ALA A 220 -12.91 -12.41 -15.59
CA ALA A 220 -13.43 -13.21 -14.50
C ALA A 220 -13.65 -14.67 -14.93
N LYS A 221 -14.22 -14.90 -16.13
CA LYS A 221 -14.40 -16.25 -16.69
C LYS A 221 -13.06 -16.97 -16.90
N PHE A 222 -12.04 -16.25 -17.38
CA PHE A 222 -10.69 -16.82 -17.53
C PHE A 222 -10.07 -17.18 -16.18
N LEU A 223 -10.20 -16.32 -15.17
CA LEU A 223 -9.74 -16.63 -13.81
C LEU A 223 -10.43 -17.88 -13.26
N ILE A 224 -11.75 -17.99 -13.41
CA ILE A 224 -12.52 -19.16 -13.01
C ILE A 224 -12.01 -20.42 -13.70
N HIS A 225 -11.80 -20.36 -15.02
CA HIS A 225 -11.26 -21.47 -15.80
C HIS A 225 -9.88 -21.92 -15.29
N PHE A 226 -8.95 -20.99 -15.07
CA PHE A 226 -7.63 -21.30 -14.54
C PHE A 226 -7.70 -21.96 -13.16
N LEU A 227 -8.50 -21.42 -12.24
CA LEU A 227 -8.60 -21.98 -10.89
C LEU A 227 -9.18 -23.39 -10.87
N ILE A 228 -10.17 -23.68 -11.72
CA ILE A 228 -10.73 -25.03 -11.87
C ILE A 228 -9.68 -26.01 -12.39
N GLN A 229 -8.88 -25.61 -13.38
CA GLN A 229 -7.85 -26.46 -13.97
C GLN A 229 -6.64 -26.67 -13.04
N GLU A 230 -6.19 -25.61 -12.37
CA GLU A 230 -4.97 -25.60 -11.55
C GLU A 230 -5.21 -26.20 -10.15
N HIS A 231 -6.45 -26.09 -9.65
CA HIS A 231 -6.81 -26.54 -8.30
C HIS A 231 -8.09 -27.41 -8.28
N PRO A 232 -8.15 -28.50 -9.07
CA PRO A 232 -9.38 -29.30 -9.22
C PRO A 232 -9.78 -30.06 -7.95
N LYS A 233 -8.85 -30.20 -7.00
CA LYS A 233 -9.06 -30.91 -5.73
C LYS A 233 -9.56 -30.00 -4.59
N ASP A 234 -9.58 -28.68 -4.75
CA ASP A 234 -10.06 -27.79 -3.69
C ASP A 234 -11.58 -27.73 -3.68
N ASP A 235 -12.21 -28.13 -2.57
CA ASP A 235 -13.68 -28.20 -2.48
C ASP A 235 -14.36 -26.85 -2.69
N TRP A 236 -13.70 -25.75 -2.30
CA TRP A 236 -14.28 -24.42 -2.46
C TRP A 236 -14.28 -24.03 -3.94
N VAL A 237 -13.21 -24.34 -4.67
CA VAL A 237 -13.16 -24.15 -6.14
C VAL A 237 -14.25 -24.99 -6.80
N LYS A 238 -14.37 -26.26 -6.42
CA LYS A 238 -15.38 -27.17 -6.97
C LYS A 238 -16.81 -26.67 -6.71
N ALA A 239 -17.12 -26.33 -5.46
CA ALA A 239 -18.46 -25.89 -5.08
C ALA A 239 -18.81 -24.53 -5.68
N TYR A 240 -17.96 -23.51 -5.49
CA TYR A 240 -18.34 -22.12 -5.82
C TYR A 240 -18.06 -21.72 -7.25
N LEU A 241 -17.03 -22.28 -7.89
CA LEU A 241 -16.62 -21.83 -9.23
C LEU A 241 -17.24 -22.69 -10.34
N THR A 242 -17.42 -23.99 -10.12
CA THR A 242 -18.05 -24.88 -11.11
C THR A 242 -19.53 -24.56 -11.31
N GLU A 243 -20.26 -24.29 -10.22
CA GLU A 243 -21.69 -23.94 -10.26
C GLU A 243 -21.96 -22.64 -11.04
N SER A 244 -20.96 -21.76 -11.15
CA SER A 244 -21.11 -20.52 -11.88
C SER A 244 -21.34 -20.71 -13.39
N GLY A 245 -21.04 -21.90 -13.95
CA GLY A 245 -21.33 -22.27 -15.35
C GLY A 245 -20.64 -21.40 -16.42
N ASN A 246 -19.79 -20.46 -16.01
CA ASN A 246 -19.33 -19.36 -16.85
C ASN A 246 -17.84 -19.47 -17.22
N ALA A 247 -17.19 -20.61 -16.98
CA ALA A 247 -15.78 -20.77 -17.34
C ALA A 247 -15.58 -20.67 -18.86
N GLN A 248 -14.60 -19.89 -19.30
CA GLN A 248 -14.25 -19.76 -20.71
C GLN A 248 -12.76 -20.03 -20.88
N THR A 249 -12.41 -20.78 -21.92
CA THR A 249 -11.02 -21.03 -22.24
C THR A 249 -10.35 -19.73 -22.68
N PRO A 250 -9.24 -19.30 -22.04
CA PRO A 250 -8.52 -18.10 -22.42
C PRO A 250 -7.88 -18.27 -23.81
N PRO A 251 -7.71 -17.18 -24.56
CA PRO A 251 -6.98 -17.22 -25.83
C PRO A 251 -5.54 -17.71 -25.61
N SER A 252 -5.07 -18.56 -26.52
CA SER A 252 -3.74 -19.18 -26.39
C SER A 252 -2.63 -18.12 -26.38
N GLY A 253 -1.75 -18.19 -25.38
CA GLY A 253 -0.55 -17.36 -25.29
C GLY A 253 -0.72 -15.98 -24.63
N SER A 254 -1.93 -15.58 -24.23
CA SER A 254 -2.15 -14.28 -23.58
C SER A 254 -1.94 -14.29 -22.07
N PHE A 255 -1.62 -15.43 -21.46
CA PHE A 255 -1.42 -15.55 -20.02
C PHE A 255 -0.12 -16.29 -19.72
N THR A 256 0.55 -15.86 -18.66
CA THR A 256 1.76 -16.54 -18.16
C THR A 256 1.37 -17.92 -17.62
N ARG A 257 2.19 -18.94 -17.90
CA ARG A 257 1.96 -20.29 -17.38
C ARG A 257 2.12 -20.30 -15.87
N ILE A 258 1.34 -21.13 -15.16
CA ILE A 258 1.36 -21.14 -13.70
C ILE A 258 2.75 -21.49 -13.17
N GLU A 259 3.50 -22.35 -13.84
CA GLU A 259 4.86 -22.75 -13.48
C GLU A 259 5.81 -21.55 -13.47
N ASP A 260 5.66 -20.66 -14.45
CA ASP A 260 6.47 -19.46 -14.64
C ASP A 260 6.05 -18.29 -13.73
N LEU A 261 4.87 -18.36 -13.09
CA LEU A 261 4.45 -17.40 -12.07
C LEU A 261 5.34 -17.58 -10.83
N SER A 262 6.31 -16.67 -10.67
CA SER A 262 7.14 -16.54 -9.48
C SER A 262 7.02 -15.12 -8.95
N ILE A 263 6.98 -14.95 -7.62
CA ILE A 263 6.96 -13.62 -7.00
C ILE A 263 8.14 -12.75 -7.46
N GLU A 264 9.23 -13.37 -7.89
CA GLU A 264 10.43 -12.74 -8.45
C GLU A 264 10.15 -11.93 -9.71
N CYS A 265 9.18 -12.35 -10.54
CA CYS A 265 8.78 -11.62 -11.74
C CYS A 265 8.28 -10.20 -11.42
N TRP A 266 7.77 -9.99 -10.20
CA TRP A 266 7.28 -8.69 -9.73
C TRP A 266 8.20 -8.05 -8.68
N TYR A 267 9.25 -8.75 -8.26
CA TYR A 267 10.16 -8.29 -7.22
C TYR A 267 11.60 -8.72 -7.48
N ALA A 268 12.40 -7.79 -8.01
CA ALA A 268 13.86 -7.86 -7.94
C ALA A 268 14.34 -7.15 -6.67
N ALA A 269 15.08 -7.87 -5.81
CA ALA A 269 15.71 -7.30 -4.64
C ALA A 269 16.70 -6.20 -5.07
N GLY A 270 16.35 -4.93 -4.83
CA GLY A 270 17.24 -3.83 -5.19
C GLY A 270 18.50 -3.80 -4.33
N ASP A 271 19.59 -3.24 -4.88
CA ASP A 271 20.89 -3.21 -4.23
C ASP A 271 21.11 -2.03 -3.27
N LEU A 272 20.22 -1.05 -3.29
CA LEU A 272 20.53 0.28 -2.75
C LEU A 272 20.12 0.46 -1.29
N GLU A 273 18.96 -0.07 -0.91
CA GLU A 273 18.33 0.22 0.38
C GLU A 273 17.58 -0.98 0.91
N GLU A 274 17.58 -1.13 2.23
CA GLU A 274 16.91 -2.21 2.92
C GLU A 274 16.13 -1.62 4.12
N CYS A 275 14.89 -2.06 4.27
CA CYS A 275 14.10 -1.73 5.45
C CYS A 275 14.68 -2.41 6.70
N ARG A 276 14.95 -1.65 7.76
CA ARG A 276 15.50 -2.22 9.01
C ARG A 276 14.55 -3.19 9.71
N LEU A 277 13.24 -3.04 9.50
CA LEU A 277 12.25 -3.88 10.16
C LEU A 277 11.99 -5.17 9.37
N CYS A 278 11.51 -5.03 8.14
CA CYS A 278 11.07 -6.17 7.31
C CYS A 278 12.11 -6.64 6.29
N ARG A 279 13.27 -5.99 6.17
CA ARG A 279 14.32 -6.31 5.17
C ARG A 279 13.89 -6.19 3.71
N TYR A 280 12.72 -5.61 3.43
CA TYR A 280 12.30 -5.31 2.06
C TYR A 280 13.28 -4.36 1.37
N ARG A 281 13.63 -4.68 0.12
CA ARG A 281 14.51 -3.90 -0.75
C ARG A 281 13.73 -3.41 -1.97
N PRO A 282 13.49 -2.10 -2.13
CA PRO A 282 12.71 -1.61 -3.27
C PRO A 282 13.42 -1.92 -4.59
N TRP A 283 12.63 -2.22 -5.62
CA TRP A 283 13.12 -2.42 -6.99
C TRP A 283 13.99 -1.25 -7.46
N LYS A 284 15.07 -1.55 -8.19
CA LYS A 284 15.99 -0.57 -8.77
C LYS A 284 15.29 0.29 -9.83
N ARG A 285 15.03 1.56 -9.53
CA ARG A 285 14.40 2.47 -10.48
C ARG A 285 15.35 2.76 -11.65
N PRO A 286 14.82 3.04 -12.87
CA PRO A 286 15.64 3.54 -13.96
C PRO A 286 16.43 4.77 -13.52
N ALA A 287 17.70 4.88 -13.92
CA ALA A 287 18.63 5.91 -13.47
C ALA A 287 18.09 7.35 -13.66
N VAL A 288 17.32 7.58 -14.73
CA VAL A 288 16.73 8.88 -15.07
C VAL A 288 15.76 9.39 -13.99
N LEU A 289 15.08 8.50 -13.27
CA LEU A 289 14.17 8.87 -12.19
C LEU A 289 14.87 8.96 -10.83
N GLU A 290 16.14 8.56 -10.71
CA GLU A 290 16.84 8.59 -9.43
C GLU A 290 17.21 9.99 -8.97
N VAL A 291 17.69 10.86 -9.87
CA VAL A 291 18.19 12.20 -9.51
C VAL A 291 17.11 13.09 -8.88
N PRO A 292 15.94 13.33 -9.54
CA PRO A 292 14.88 14.13 -8.94
C PRO A 292 14.29 13.44 -7.69
N TYR A 293 14.21 12.11 -7.69
CA TYR A 293 13.75 11.36 -6.52
C TYR A 293 14.69 11.52 -5.33
N ARG A 294 16.02 11.49 -5.53
CA ARG A 294 17.01 11.74 -4.47
C ARG A 294 16.86 13.15 -3.90
N GLY A 295 16.64 14.16 -4.75
CA GLY A 295 16.40 15.55 -4.35
C GLY A 295 15.12 15.71 -3.53
N LEU A 296 13.98 15.25 -4.06
CA LEU A 296 12.69 15.29 -3.37
C LEU A 296 12.72 14.52 -2.03
N ARG A 297 13.51 13.46 -1.95
CA ARG A 297 13.65 12.63 -0.75
C ARG A 297 14.49 13.27 0.35
N TYR A 298 15.33 14.25 0.03
CA TYR A 298 16.00 15.10 1.03
C TYR A 298 15.02 16.07 1.67
N ILE A 299 14.15 16.66 0.85
CA ILE A 299 13.16 17.67 1.25
C ILE A 299 12.03 17.00 2.05
N PHE A 300 11.52 15.87 1.58
CA PHE A 300 10.37 15.21 2.18
C PHE A 300 10.78 14.01 3.04
N ARG A 301 11.28 14.26 4.26
CA ARG A 301 11.66 13.19 5.23
C ARG A 301 10.53 12.18 5.48
N PHE A 302 9.26 12.58 5.35
CA PHE A 302 8.10 11.69 5.47
C PHE A 302 7.97 10.66 4.33
N THR A 303 8.71 10.80 3.22
CA THR A 303 8.76 9.83 2.12
C THR A 303 9.67 8.62 2.40
N ARG A 304 10.32 8.55 3.56
CA ARG A 304 11.21 7.43 3.95
C ARG A 304 10.47 6.21 4.52
N ARG A 305 9.19 6.06 4.21
CA ARG A 305 8.44 4.87 4.63
C ARG A 305 8.74 3.70 3.72
N CYS A 306 9.00 2.54 4.30
CA CYS A 306 9.01 1.29 3.55
C CYS A 306 7.63 1.09 2.93
N LYS A 307 7.54 0.86 1.61
CA LYS A 307 6.26 0.61 0.93
C LYS A 307 5.56 -0.64 1.45
N THR A 308 6.32 -1.61 1.93
CA THR A 308 5.86 -2.92 2.39
C THR A 308 5.35 -2.85 3.82
N CYS A 309 6.14 -2.36 4.76
CA CYS A 309 5.79 -2.36 6.19
C CYS A 309 5.35 -0.99 6.75
N GLY A 310 5.37 0.07 5.94
CA GLY A 310 5.01 1.44 6.37
C GLY A 310 6.02 2.13 7.32
N CYS A 311 6.95 1.39 7.93
CA CYS A 311 7.90 1.96 8.89
C CYS A 311 8.89 2.95 8.25
N ARG A 312 9.25 3.99 9.01
CA ARG A 312 10.16 5.09 8.60
C ARG A 312 11.65 4.70 8.58
N THR A 313 11.96 3.41 8.73
CA THR A 313 13.31 2.91 9.03
C THR A 313 14.04 2.37 7.78
N LEU A 314 14.01 3.11 6.67
CA LEU A 314 14.93 2.84 5.56
C LEU A 314 16.31 3.39 5.92
N ARG A 315 17.32 2.53 6.07
CA ARG A 315 18.72 2.95 6.24
C ARG A 315 19.30 3.23 4.86
N ARG A 316 20.02 4.36 4.69
CA ARG A 316 20.96 4.49 3.58
C ARG A 316 22.18 3.63 3.87
N GLY A 317 22.60 2.83 2.90
CA GLY A 317 23.76 1.95 3.02
C GLY A 317 23.36 0.51 3.28
N LEU A 318 23.86 -0.37 2.41
CA LEU A 318 23.88 -1.82 2.55
C LEU A 318 24.20 -2.20 4.01
N CYS A 319 23.34 -2.97 4.68
CA CYS A 319 23.90 -4.03 5.53
C CYS A 319 24.82 -4.79 4.59
N ARG A 320 26.15 -4.71 4.81
CA ARG A 320 27.25 -5.18 3.94
C ARG A 320 26.76 -6.04 2.79
N ARG A 321 27.03 -5.62 1.56
CA ARG A 321 26.80 -6.44 0.36
C ARG A 321 27.23 -7.88 0.70
N PRO A 322 26.33 -8.86 0.64
CA PRO A 322 26.72 -10.26 0.57
C PRO A 322 27.79 -10.35 -0.52
N ASP A 323 28.86 -11.10 -0.25
CA ASP A 323 29.99 -11.24 -1.16
C ASP A 323 29.45 -11.50 -2.58
N PRO A 324 29.84 -10.75 -3.62
CA PRO A 324 29.37 -10.97 -4.99
C PRO A 324 29.59 -12.41 -5.48
N LYS A 325 30.46 -13.19 -4.82
CA LYS A 325 30.66 -14.62 -5.08
C LYS A 325 29.53 -15.52 -4.59
N THR A 326 28.68 -15.03 -3.69
CA THR A 326 27.39 -15.63 -3.33
C THR A 326 26.28 -14.71 -3.84
N PRO A 327 25.96 -14.79 -5.16
CA PRO A 327 24.78 -14.10 -5.67
C PRO A 327 23.60 -14.45 -4.79
N TRP A 328 22.80 -13.45 -4.43
CA TRP A 328 21.60 -13.64 -3.63
C TRP A 328 20.60 -14.46 -4.44
N ASP A 329 20.70 -15.78 -4.31
CA ASP A 329 19.81 -16.73 -4.94
C ASP A 329 18.73 -17.13 -3.93
N TRP A 330 17.51 -16.62 -4.14
CA TRP A 330 16.35 -16.98 -3.33
C TRP A 330 16.06 -18.49 -3.38
N ARG A 331 16.55 -19.22 -4.39
CA ARG A 331 16.39 -20.69 -4.49
C ARG A 331 17.19 -21.46 -3.45
N SER A 332 18.35 -20.94 -3.03
CA SER A 332 19.15 -21.54 -1.95
C SER A 332 18.47 -21.47 -0.58
N TRP A 333 17.30 -20.82 -0.49
CA TRP A 333 16.56 -20.57 0.75
C TRP A 333 15.34 -21.48 0.89
N ASP A 334 14.82 -22.02 -0.20
CA ASP A 334 13.69 -22.97 -0.19
C ASP A 334 14.17 -24.42 0.07
N SER A 335 15.44 -24.73 -0.18
CA SER A 335 16.06 -26.05 0.06
C SER A 335 16.24 -26.41 1.54
N VAL A 336 16.08 -25.46 2.47
CA VAL A 336 16.24 -25.71 3.92
C VAL A 336 14.91 -26.02 4.62
N SER A 337 13.76 -25.90 3.94
CA SER A 337 12.42 -26.01 4.57
C SER A 337 11.54 -27.14 4.07
N VAL A 338 12.02 -28.05 3.20
CA VAL A 338 11.23 -29.21 2.73
C VAL A 338 11.63 -30.47 3.51
N THR A 339 11.47 -30.42 4.83
CA THR A 339 11.31 -31.62 5.67
C THR A 339 10.27 -31.29 6.72
N GLY A 340 9.02 -31.70 6.50
CA GLY A 340 7.94 -31.55 7.48
C GLY A 340 6.85 -30.53 7.11
N SER A 341 6.24 -30.67 5.95
CA SER A 341 4.86 -30.21 5.73
C SER A 341 3.91 -31.37 6.04
N GLU A 342 3.91 -31.82 7.30
CA GLU A 342 2.76 -32.56 7.83
C GLU A 342 1.77 -31.54 8.38
N ASP A 343 0.49 -31.79 8.08
CA ASP A 343 -0.66 -30.93 8.32
C ASP A 343 -0.66 -30.27 9.70
N ILE A 344 -0.35 -28.97 9.74
CA ILE A 344 -0.73 -28.12 10.87
C ILE A 344 -2.25 -27.98 10.79
N GLY A 345 -2.95 -28.78 11.60
CA GLY A 345 -4.40 -28.80 11.77
C GLY A 345 -4.98 -27.45 12.18
N LEU A 346 -5.09 -26.53 11.22
CA LEU A 346 -5.78 -25.24 11.35
C LEU A 346 -7.29 -25.35 11.10
N GLY A 347 -7.77 -26.54 10.72
CA GLY A 347 -9.16 -26.81 10.35
C GLY A 347 -10.19 -26.85 11.49
N ARG A 348 -9.84 -26.46 12.73
CA ARG A 348 -10.82 -26.44 13.85
C ARG A 348 -10.98 -25.08 14.54
N ILE A 349 -10.22 -24.05 14.16
CA ILE A 349 -10.30 -22.74 14.80
C ILE A 349 -11.27 -21.79 14.06
N PHE A 350 -11.74 -22.19 12.87
CA PHE A 350 -12.58 -21.34 12.01
C PHE A 350 -13.77 -22.06 11.36
N ASP A 351 -14.20 -23.18 11.93
CA ASP A 351 -15.52 -23.76 11.63
C ASP A 351 -16.59 -23.17 12.55
#